data_AF-A0A6H1ZL20-F1
#
_entry.id   AF-A0A6H1ZL20-F1
#
_cell.length_a   1.000
_cell.length_b   1.000
_cell.length_c   1.000
_cell.angle_alpha   90.00
_cell.angle_beta   90.00
_cell.angle_gamma   90.00
#
_symmetry.space_group_name_H-M   'P 1'
#
loop_
_entity.id
_entity.type
_entity.pdbx_description
1 polymer ?
#
loop_
_entity_poly.entity_id
_entity_poly.type
_entity_poly.pdbx_seq_one_letter_code
_entity_poly.pdbx_strand_id
1 'polypeptide(L)'
;MISKAVKKDLKKLIGMATRFAGSSKFTRFNPEIFVQTWENLFDMGIGVIFIFDDFKGMLGAIKYPDPNSGEMTATEMFWWVDPEYRGKGNRLLTEYEKWANENDCSRAIMVHLSDIMPEKLKAFYNRKGYIEMETHFVKEI
;
A
#
# COMPACT_ATOMS: atom_id res chain seq x y z
N MET A 1 -15.29 -8.99 -2.15
CA MET A 1 -14.40 -9.57 -3.16
C MET A 1 -13.15 -8.71 -3.23
N ILE A 2 -11.98 -9.33 -3.39
CA ILE A 2 -10.72 -8.62 -3.68
C ILE A 2 -10.33 -8.95 -5.12
N SER A 3 -9.86 -7.95 -5.87
CA SER A 3 -9.33 -8.13 -7.22
C SER A 3 -8.04 -7.35 -7.40
N LYS A 4 -7.15 -7.82 -8.27
CA LYS A 4 -5.99 -7.04 -8.72
C LYS A 4 -6.47 -5.98 -9.73
N ALA A 5 -6.07 -4.74 -9.53
CA ALA A 5 -6.32 -3.65 -10.48
C ALA A 5 -5.56 -3.90 -11.77
N VAL A 6 -6.11 -3.43 -12.89
CA VAL A 6 -5.41 -3.32 -14.16
C VAL A 6 -5.34 -1.85 -14.60
N LYS A 7 -4.57 -1.53 -15.64
CA LYS A 7 -4.37 -0.12 -16.09
C LYS A 7 -5.67 0.67 -16.26
N LYS A 8 -6.71 0.04 -16.83
CA LYS A 8 -8.03 0.67 -17.02
C LYS A 8 -8.73 1.08 -15.72
N ASP A 9 -8.32 0.53 -14.57
CA ASP A 9 -8.90 0.84 -13.27
C ASP A 9 -8.23 2.05 -12.60
N LEU A 10 -7.02 2.44 -13.02
CA LEU A 10 -6.22 3.47 -12.35
C LEU A 10 -6.95 4.82 -12.25
N LYS A 11 -7.65 5.23 -13.32
CA LYS A 11 -8.45 6.47 -13.30
C LYS A 11 -9.59 6.42 -12.28
N LYS A 12 -10.16 5.23 -12.01
CA LYS A 12 -11.22 5.06 -11.02
C LYS A 12 -10.68 5.10 -9.58
N LEU A 13 -9.41 4.75 -9.39
CA LEU A 13 -8.74 4.78 -8.08
C LEU A 13 -8.42 6.20 -7.61
N ILE A 14 -8.38 7.19 -8.50
CA ILE A 14 -8.08 8.59 -8.18
C ILE A 14 -8.96 9.09 -7.02
N GLY A 15 -10.27 8.82 -7.05
CA GLY A 15 -11.18 9.28 -6.00
C GLY A 15 -10.82 8.74 -4.61
N MET A 16 -10.42 7.48 -4.50
CA MET A 16 -9.94 6.90 -3.24
C MET A 16 -8.58 7.47 -2.84
N ALA A 17 -7.65 7.59 -3.79
CA ALA A 17 -6.31 8.10 -3.56
C ALA A 17 -6.32 9.55 -3.07
N THR A 18 -7.20 10.40 -3.63
CA THR A 18 -7.41 11.77 -3.15
C THR A 18 -7.92 11.79 -1.71
N ARG A 19 -8.88 10.93 -1.36
CA ARG A 19 -9.39 10.85 0.02
C ARG A 19 -8.35 10.35 1.01
N PHE A 20 -7.52 9.39 0.61
CA PHE A 20 -6.39 8.93 1.42
C PHE A 20 -5.39 10.07 1.64
N ALA A 21 -4.97 10.74 0.57
CA ALA A 21 -4.00 11.82 0.66
C ALA A 21 -4.50 13.03 1.44
N GLY A 22 -5.81 13.26 1.50
CA GLY A 22 -6.41 14.29 2.35
C GLY A 22 -6.48 13.94 3.84
N SER A 23 -6.12 12.71 4.24
CA SER A 23 -6.24 12.23 5.62
C SER A 23 -5.00 12.42 6.49
N SER A 24 -3.86 12.81 5.89
CA SER A 24 -2.60 13.08 6.59
C SER A 24 -1.97 14.37 6.07
N LYS A 25 -1.21 15.04 6.94
CA LYS A 25 -0.39 16.20 6.53
C LYS A 25 0.90 15.80 5.82
N PHE A 26 1.28 14.52 5.87
CA PHE A 26 2.51 14.00 5.25
C PHE A 26 2.32 13.50 3.83
N THR A 27 1.07 13.39 3.38
CA THR A 27 0.74 12.93 2.02
C THR A 27 0.54 14.11 1.08
N ARG A 28 1.05 13.97 -0.14
CA ARG A 28 0.78 14.87 -1.27
C ARG A 28 0.32 14.00 -2.44
N PHE A 29 -0.61 14.51 -3.24
CA PHE A 29 -1.19 13.71 -4.32
C PHE A 29 -1.35 14.52 -5.60
N ASN A 30 -0.85 13.94 -6.69
CA ASN A 30 -1.07 14.41 -8.04
C ASN A 30 -1.67 13.23 -8.84
N PRO A 31 -2.90 13.35 -9.36
CA PRO A 31 -3.60 12.25 -10.01
C PRO A 31 -2.94 11.80 -11.32
N GLU A 32 -2.39 12.73 -12.11
CA GLU A 32 -1.70 12.41 -13.36
C GLU A 32 -0.44 11.59 -13.09
N ILE A 33 0.37 12.02 -12.12
CA ILE A 33 1.59 11.31 -11.70
C ILE A 33 1.24 9.95 -11.09
N PHE A 34 0.16 9.85 -10.30
CA PHE A 34 -0.29 8.57 -9.76
C PHE A 34 -0.60 7.57 -10.87
N VAL A 35 -1.41 7.95 -11.86
CA VAL A 35 -1.77 7.07 -12.98
C VAL A 35 -0.50 6.67 -13.74
N GLN A 36 0.31 7.63 -14.17
CA GLN A 36 1.52 7.36 -14.94
C GLN A 36 2.49 6.44 -14.20
N THR A 37 2.70 6.67 -12.90
CA THR A 37 3.60 5.87 -12.07
C THR A 37 3.12 4.43 -11.97
N TRP A 38 1.84 4.23 -11.66
CA TRP A 38 1.30 2.87 -11.51
C TRP A 38 1.17 2.12 -12.83
N GLU A 39 0.92 2.79 -13.95
CA GLU A 39 1.02 2.17 -15.27
C GLU A 39 2.43 1.62 -15.53
N ASN A 40 3.47 2.42 -15.23
CA ASN A 40 4.86 2.00 -15.40
C ASN A 40 5.23 0.85 -14.46
N LEU A 41 4.80 0.90 -13.19
CA LEU A 41 5.06 -0.17 -12.22
C LEU A 41 4.36 -1.49 -12.62
N PHE A 42 3.16 -1.42 -13.21
CA PHE A 42 2.47 -2.58 -13.76
C PHE A 42 3.21 -3.15 -14.97
N ASP A 43 3.68 -2.29 -15.89
CA ASP A 43 4.44 -2.73 -17.06
C ASP A 43 5.78 -3.38 -16.72
N MET A 44 6.45 -2.88 -15.68
CA MET A 44 7.66 -3.46 -15.15
C MET A 44 7.41 -4.76 -14.36
N GLY A 45 6.15 -5.10 -14.09
CA GLY A 45 5.79 -6.29 -13.30
C GLY A 45 6.20 -6.21 -11.83
N ILE A 46 6.45 -5.02 -11.32
CA ILE A 46 6.90 -4.79 -9.93
C ILE A 46 5.84 -4.15 -9.04
N GLY A 47 4.78 -3.59 -9.61
CA GLY A 47 3.67 -3.00 -8.86
C GLY A 47 2.42 -3.87 -8.84
N VAL A 48 1.68 -3.80 -7.74
CA VAL A 48 0.32 -4.37 -7.62
C VAL A 48 -0.58 -3.38 -6.87
N ILE A 49 -1.85 -3.30 -7.28
CA ILE A 49 -2.90 -2.69 -6.47
C ILE A 49 -4.02 -3.71 -6.29
N PHE A 50 -4.43 -3.94 -5.06
CA PHE A 50 -5.63 -4.70 -4.74
C PHE A 50 -6.80 -3.74 -4.52
N ILE A 51 -7.98 -4.12 -5.00
CA ILE A 51 -9.23 -3.36 -4.86
C ILE A 51 -10.21 -4.19 -4.04
N PHE A 52 -10.85 -3.56 -3.06
CA PHE A 52 -11.90 -4.15 -2.25
C PHE A 52 -13.29 -3.66 -2.70
N ASP A 53 -14.19 -4.61 -2.95
CA ASP A 53 -15.63 -4.43 -3.21
C ASP A 53 -15.98 -3.15 -3.99
N ASP A 54 -15.82 -3.18 -5.33
CA ASP A 54 -16.20 -2.07 -6.22
C ASP A 54 -15.65 -0.70 -5.76
N PHE A 55 -14.32 -0.63 -5.60
CA PHE A 55 -13.62 0.61 -5.25
C PHE A 55 -13.99 1.21 -3.88
N LYS A 56 -14.24 0.34 -2.88
CA LYS A 56 -14.46 0.72 -1.47
C LYS A 56 -13.20 0.61 -0.61
N GLY A 57 -12.11 0.11 -1.18
CA GLY A 57 -10.80 0.12 -0.54
C GLY A 57 -9.73 -0.30 -1.53
N MET A 58 -8.49 0.04 -1.21
CA MET A 58 -7.34 -0.33 -2.01
C MET A 58 -6.08 -0.50 -1.15
N LEU A 59 -5.18 -1.37 -1.62
CA LEU A 59 -3.82 -1.49 -1.11
C LEU A 59 -2.87 -1.58 -2.30
N GLY A 60 -1.95 -0.63 -2.40
CA GLY A 60 -0.90 -0.61 -3.42
C GLY A 60 0.43 -1.03 -2.82
N ALA A 61 1.17 -1.90 -3.51
CA ALA A 61 2.51 -2.32 -3.11
C ALA A 61 3.44 -2.43 -4.31
N ILE A 62 4.74 -2.36 -4.05
CA ILE A 62 5.80 -2.66 -5.01
C ILE A 62 6.71 -3.76 -4.49
N LYS A 63 7.47 -4.40 -5.38
CA LYS A 63 8.58 -5.28 -5.03
C LYS A 63 9.89 -4.78 -5.62
N TYR A 64 10.99 -4.99 -4.91
CA TYR A 64 12.34 -4.64 -5.35
C TYR A 64 13.38 -5.49 -4.61
N PRO A 65 14.56 -5.74 -5.22
CA PRO A 65 15.68 -6.32 -4.47
C PRO A 65 16.19 -5.31 -3.44
N ASP A 66 16.30 -5.73 -2.17
CA ASP A 66 16.91 -4.92 -1.12
C ASP A 66 18.29 -4.42 -1.57
N PRO A 67 18.61 -3.13 -1.43
CA PRO A 67 19.84 -2.57 -1.98
C PRO A 67 21.12 -3.13 -1.34
N ASN A 68 21.04 -3.73 -0.15
CA ASN A 68 22.19 -4.23 0.59
C ASN A 68 22.36 -5.75 0.44
N SER A 69 21.27 -6.51 0.49
CA SER A 69 21.30 -7.97 0.45
C SER A 69 20.93 -8.56 -0.91
N GLY A 70 20.23 -7.80 -1.75
CA GLY A 70 19.64 -8.30 -2.99
C GLY A 70 18.39 -9.17 -2.78
N GLU A 71 17.97 -9.42 -1.55
CA GLU A 71 16.77 -10.20 -1.26
C GLU A 71 15.52 -9.46 -1.74
N MET A 72 14.60 -10.15 -2.40
CA MET A 72 13.37 -9.53 -2.90
C MET A 72 12.49 -9.07 -1.72
N THR A 73 12.10 -7.81 -1.72
CA THR A 73 11.28 -7.18 -0.68
C THR A 73 10.01 -6.64 -1.29
N ALA A 74 8.87 -6.92 -0.68
CA ALA A 74 7.61 -6.25 -0.96
C ALA A 74 7.39 -5.11 0.03
N THR A 75 6.96 -3.94 -0.44
CA THR A 75 6.66 -2.77 0.40
C THR A 75 5.32 -2.18 0.02
N GLU A 76 4.47 -2.00 1.03
CA GLU A 76 3.21 -1.28 0.90
C GLU A 76 3.47 0.23 0.70
N MET A 77 2.75 0.81 -0.25
CA MET A 77 2.87 2.22 -0.65
C MET A 77 1.67 3.06 -0.23
N PHE A 78 0.49 2.44 -0.21
CA PHE A 78 -0.72 3.01 0.38
C PHE A 78 -1.73 1.90 0.73
N TRP A 79 -2.50 2.14 1.79
CA TRP A 79 -3.59 1.28 2.20
C TRP A 79 -4.74 2.12 2.74
N TRP A 80 -5.88 2.05 2.06
CA TRP A 80 -7.07 2.82 2.43
C TRP A 80 -8.33 1.98 2.26
N VAL A 81 -9.26 2.13 3.21
CA VAL A 81 -10.60 1.58 3.12
C VAL A 81 -11.57 2.69 3.48
N ASP A 82 -12.66 2.76 2.71
CA ASP A 82 -13.74 3.69 2.95
C ASP A 82 -14.21 3.59 4.41
N PRO A 83 -14.36 4.73 5.13
CA PRO A 83 -14.77 4.74 6.53
C PRO A 83 -15.97 3.87 6.86
N GLU A 84 -16.98 3.82 5.98
CA GLU A 84 -18.20 3.03 6.20
C GLU A 84 -17.96 1.51 6.10
N TYR A 85 -16.84 1.10 5.53
CA TYR A 85 -16.48 -0.29 5.25
C TYR A 85 -15.22 -0.75 6.00
N ARG A 86 -14.75 0.05 6.97
CA ARG A 86 -13.61 -0.29 7.82
C ARG A 86 -13.85 -1.58 8.62
N GLY A 87 -12.76 -2.22 9.03
CA GLY A 87 -12.76 -3.54 9.66
C GLY A 87 -12.62 -4.71 8.67
N LYS A 88 -12.83 -4.46 7.37
CA LYS A 88 -12.62 -5.46 6.29
C LYS A 88 -11.29 -5.33 5.55
N GLY A 89 -10.46 -4.35 5.93
CA GLY A 89 -9.17 -4.09 5.29
C GLY A 89 -8.15 -5.21 5.48
N ASN A 90 -8.31 -6.06 6.50
CA ASN A 90 -7.46 -7.24 6.71
C ASN A 90 -7.42 -8.17 5.49
N ARG A 91 -8.48 -8.19 4.67
CA ARG A 91 -8.54 -8.98 3.44
C ARG A 91 -7.57 -8.46 2.38
N LEU A 92 -7.38 -7.14 2.29
CA LEU A 92 -6.39 -6.54 1.40
C LEU A 92 -4.97 -6.89 1.86
N LEU A 93 -4.71 -6.84 3.17
CA LEU A 93 -3.43 -7.26 3.75
C LEU A 93 -3.11 -8.72 3.42
N THR A 94 -4.08 -9.64 3.56
CA THR A 94 -3.88 -11.05 3.22
C THR A 94 -3.54 -11.26 1.74
N GLU A 95 -4.17 -10.54 0.81
CA GLU A 95 -3.82 -10.64 -0.61
C GLU A 95 -2.44 -10.04 -0.92
N TYR A 96 -2.03 -9.00 -0.18
CA TYR A 96 -0.68 -8.45 -0.25
C TYR A 96 0.37 -9.45 0.22
N GLU A 97 0.18 -10.05 1.40
CA GLU A 97 1.09 -11.08 1.95
C GLU A 97 1.21 -12.27 0.99
N LYS A 98 0.08 -12.71 0.43
CA LYS A 98 0.05 -13.77 -0.58
C LYS A 98 0.84 -13.39 -1.83
N TRP A 99 0.65 -12.17 -2.35
CA TRP A 99 1.41 -11.70 -3.51
C TRP A 99 2.90 -11.56 -3.24
N ALA A 100 3.30 -11.10 -2.05
CA ALA A 100 4.70 -11.07 -1.66
C ALA A 100 5.31 -12.48 -1.69
N ASN A 101 4.60 -13.47 -1.10
CA ASN A 101 5.03 -14.86 -1.12
C ASN A 101 5.07 -15.47 -2.53
N GLU A 102 4.07 -15.19 -3.38
CA GLU A 102 4.04 -15.62 -4.79
C GLU A 102 5.17 -15.02 -5.65
N ASN A 103 5.82 -13.95 -5.17
CA ASN A 103 6.91 -13.26 -5.85
C ASN A 103 8.27 -13.49 -5.18
N ASP A 104 8.37 -14.55 -4.36
CA ASP A 104 9.59 -14.94 -3.65
C ASP A 104 10.21 -13.81 -2.81
N CYS A 105 9.36 -12.90 -2.29
CA CYS A 105 9.83 -11.86 -1.39
C CYS A 105 10.23 -12.48 -0.04
N SER A 106 11.44 -12.21 0.44
CA SER A 106 11.89 -12.62 1.76
C SER A 106 11.22 -11.82 2.87
N ARG A 107 10.71 -10.62 2.56
CA ARG A 107 10.07 -9.70 3.50
C ARG A 107 8.89 -8.97 2.87
N ALA A 108 7.88 -8.72 3.70
CA ALA A 108 6.78 -7.82 3.41
C ALA A 108 6.82 -6.66 4.41
N ILE A 109 6.89 -5.44 3.91
CA ILE A 109 6.95 -4.22 4.72
C ILE A 109 5.57 -3.57 4.69
N MET A 110 5.08 -3.21 5.87
CA MET A 110 3.90 -2.37 6.06
C MET A 110 4.33 -1.07 6.70
N VAL A 111 3.75 0.04 6.26
CA VAL A 111 4.03 1.36 6.82
C VAL A 111 2.76 1.92 7.46
N HIS A 112 2.92 2.86 8.39
CA HIS A 112 1.83 3.72 8.80
C HIS A 112 2.32 5.16 8.93
N LEU A 113 1.41 6.09 8.66
CA LEU A 113 1.67 7.52 8.89
C LEU A 113 1.65 7.79 10.39
N SER A 114 2.54 8.66 10.85
CA SER A 114 2.69 8.98 12.28
C SER A 114 1.54 9.81 12.83
N ASP A 115 0.75 10.47 11.98
CA ASP A 115 -0.41 11.27 12.37
C ASP A 115 -1.75 10.53 12.21
N ILE A 116 -1.77 9.29 11.68
CA ILE A 116 -2.99 8.49 11.53
C ILE A 116 -2.93 7.25 12.41
N MET A 117 -3.56 7.33 13.59
CA MET A 117 -3.77 6.21 14.52
C MET A 117 -2.51 5.32 14.75
N PRO A 118 -1.32 5.91 14.99
CA PRO A 118 -0.05 5.17 14.98
C PRO A 118 -0.04 3.98 15.96
N GLU A 119 -0.47 4.20 17.21
CA GLU A 119 -0.50 3.14 18.23
C GLU A 119 -1.43 1.98 17.86
N LYS A 120 -2.58 2.28 17.23
CA LYS A 120 -3.56 1.28 16.82
C LYS A 120 -3.01 0.43 15.67
N LEU A 121 -2.35 1.05 14.69
CA LEU A 121 -1.75 0.35 13.55
C LEU A 121 -0.52 -0.46 13.99
N LYS A 122 0.35 0.09 14.83
CA LYS A 122 1.47 -0.64 15.46
C LYS A 122 0.98 -1.89 16.20
N ALA A 123 -0.02 -1.75 17.06
CA ALA A 123 -0.61 -2.88 17.78
C ALA A 123 -1.25 -3.91 16.81
N PHE A 124 -1.86 -3.45 15.71
CA PHE A 124 -2.42 -4.34 14.69
C PHE A 124 -1.34 -5.13 13.95
N TYR A 125 -0.26 -4.48 13.52
CA TYR A 125 0.87 -5.11 12.85
C TYR A 125 1.57 -6.13 13.75
N ASN A 126 1.81 -5.79 15.02
CA ASN A 126 2.39 -6.73 15.99
C ASN A 126 1.52 -8.00 16.16
N ARG A 127 0.19 -7.85 16.24
CA ARG A 127 -0.73 -9.01 16.28
C ARG A 127 -0.71 -9.86 15.01
N LYS A 128 -0.25 -9.30 13.89
CA LYS A 128 -0.09 -9.97 12.60
C LYS A 128 1.30 -10.57 12.39
N GLY A 129 2.21 -10.44 13.35
CA GLY A 129 3.57 -11.00 13.29
C GLY A 129 4.60 -10.07 12.63
N TYR A 130 4.22 -8.85 12.29
CA TYR A 130 5.17 -7.82 11.88
C TYR A 130 5.96 -7.33 13.08
N ILE A 131 7.21 -6.93 12.84
CA ILE A 131 8.09 -6.30 13.82
C ILE A 131 8.44 -4.88 13.36
N GLU A 132 8.74 -4.00 14.31
CA GLU A 132 9.22 -2.66 14.03
C GLU A 132 10.63 -2.72 13.42
N MET A 133 10.78 -2.23 12.19
CA MET A 133 12.05 -2.28 11.45
C MET A 133 12.75 -0.92 11.42
N GLU A 134 12.01 0.17 11.18
CA GLU A 134 12.58 1.50 10.99
C GLU A 134 11.60 2.63 11.37
N THR A 135 12.14 3.84 11.54
CA THR A 135 11.37 5.07 11.75
C THR A 135 11.92 6.16 10.84
N HIS A 136 11.04 6.76 10.04
CA HIS A 136 11.39 7.82 9.11
C HIS A 136 11.28 9.20 9.76
N PHE A 137 12.29 10.05 9.55
CA PHE A 137 12.29 11.47 9.92
C PHE A 137 12.28 12.32 8.65
N VAL A 138 11.40 13.32 8.60
CA VAL A 138 11.24 14.19 7.42
C VAL A 138 11.60 15.63 7.75
N LYS A 139 12.35 16.28 6.85
CA LYS A 139 12.64 17.72 6.84
C LYS A 139 12.31 18.26 5.45
N GLU A 140 11.50 19.31 5.37
CA GLU A 140 11.25 20.01 4.11
C GLU A 140 12.50 20.78 3.69
N ILE A 141 12.87 20.68 2.41
CA ILE A 141 14.03 21.32 1.78
C ILE A 141 13.53 22.24 0.68
#